data_AF-A0A3N5LNA0-F1
#
_entry.id   AF-A0A3N5LNA0-F1
#
_cell.length_a   1.000
_cell.length_b   1.000
_cell.length_c   1.000
_cell.angle_alpha   90.00
_cell.angle_beta   90.00
_cell.angle_gamma   90.00
#
_symmetry.space_group_name_H-M   'P 1'
#
loop_
_entity.id
_entity.type
_entity.pdbx_description
1 polymer ?
#
loop_
_entity_poly.entity_id
_entity_poly.type
_entity_poly.pdbx_seq_one_letter_code
_entity_poly.pdbx_strand_id
1 'polypeptide(L)' 'MKELKPFKLERYFAKYEFSAPYLLSASDCESLRLNEVLEMADDESLAEWQRLSLGYTES' A
#
# COMPACT_ATOMS: atom_id res chain seq x y z
N MET A 1 7.49 22.84 24.37
CA MET A 1 7.09 22.05 23.18
C MET A 1 6.20 20.93 23.66
N LYS A 2 5.02 20.71 23.05
CA LYS A 2 4.09 19.67 23.51
C LYS A 2 4.51 18.33 22.88
N GLU A 3 4.73 17.30 23.70
CA GLU A 3 5.01 15.96 23.16
C GLU A 3 3.77 15.40 22.45
N LEU A 4 4.00 14.75 21.31
CA LEU A 4 2.97 14.03 20.58
C LEU A 4 2.68 12.72 21.31
N LYS A 5 1.39 12.42 21.48
CA LYS A 5 0.97 11.15 22.07
C LYS A 5 1.30 10.00 21.11
N PRO A 6 1.73 8.83 21.61
CA PRO A 6 1.96 7.66 20.76
C PRO A 6 0.68 7.23 20.03
N PHE A 7 0.83 6.82 18.77
CA PHE A 7 -0.26 6.26 17.98
C PHE A 7 -0.50 4.82 18.43
N LYS A 8 -1.54 4.62 19.25
CA LYS A 8 -1.77 3.34 19.97
C LYS A 8 -1.88 2.13 19.05
N LEU A 9 -2.52 2.30 17.88
CA LEU A 9 -2.74 1.21 16.93
C LEU A 9 -1.41 0.72 16.32
N GLU A 10 -0.53 1.65 15.92
CA GLU A 10 0.82 1.34 15.44
C GLU A 10 1.62 0.62 16.53
N ARG A 11 1.56 1.07 17.79
CA ARG A 11 2.26 0.40 18.90
C ARG A 11 1.73 -1.01 19.16
N TYR A 12 0.44 -1.25 18.93
CA TYR A 12 -0.17 -2.56 19.02
C TYR A 12 0.32 -3.48 17.88
N PHE A 13 0.25 -3.03 16.63
CA PHE A 13 0.74 -3.81 15.48
C PHE A 13 2.24 -4.10 15.57
N ALA A 14 3.06 -3.12 15.94
CA ALA A 14 4.50 -3.31 16.12
C ALA A 14 4.86 -4.46 17.08
N LYS A 15 3.98 -4.80 18.03
CA LYS A 15 4.17 -5.92 18.94
C LYS A 15 3.70 -7.26 18.35
N TYR A 16 2.64 -7.26 17.54
CA TYR A 16 1.92 -8.49 17.18
C TYR A 16 1.97 -8.86 15.69
N GLU A 17 2.33 -7.94 14.81
CA GLU A 17 2.31 -8.11 13.35
C GLU A 17 3.08 -9.35 12.87
N PHE A 18 4.21 -9.65 13.52
CA PHE A 18 5.08 -10.78 13.17
C PHE A 18 5.07 -11.92 14.19
N SER A 19 4.22 -11.84 15.23
CA SER A 19 4.17 -12.85 16.30
C SER A 19 2.80 -13.51 16.46
N ALA A 20 1.72 -12.85 16.01
CA ALA A 20 0.39 -13.45 16.02
C ALA A 20 0.28 -14.50 14.90
N PRO A 21 -0.24 -15.71 15.17
CA PRO A 21 -0.42 -16.72 14.14
C PRO A 21 -1.52 -16.36 13.13
N TYR A 22 -2.45 -15.49 13.51
CA TYR A 22 -3.54 -15.01 12.66
C TYR A 22 -3.77 -13.52 12.91
N LEU A 23 -3.67 -12.71 11.85
CA LEU A 23 -3.84 -11.26 11.93
C LEU A 23 -5.25 -10.85 11.46
N LEU A 24 -6.23 -10.94 12.36
CA LEU A 24 -7.64 -10.64 12.06
C LEU A 24 -8.03 -9.17 12.28
N SER A 25 -7.08 -8.34 12.70
CA SER A 25 -7.29 -6.91 12.94
C SER A 25 -6.84 -6.02 11.79
N ALA A 26 -6.24 -6.60 10.75
CA ALA A 26 -5.83 -5.86 9.57
C ALA A 26 -7.09 -5.40 8.80
N SER A 27 -7.07 -4.15 8.34
CA SER A 27 -8.20 -3.53 7.63
C SER A 27 -7.91 -3.33 6.13
N ASP A 28 -6.74 -3.75 5.68
CA ASP A 28 -6.34 -3.73 4.29
C ASP A 28 -7.04 -4.84 3.50
N CYS A 29 -7.23 -4.59 2.21
CA CYS A 29 -7.62 -5.63 1.28
C CYS A 29 -6.44 -6.56 1.00
N GLU A 30 -6.74 -7.77 0.49
CA GLU A 30 -5.73 -8.67 -0.04
C GLU A 30 -4.84 -7.92 -1.05
N SER A 31 -3.53 -7.99 -0.85
CA SER A 31 -2.56 -7.36 -1.75
C SER A 31 -2.47 -8.14 -3.06
N LEU A 32 -2.48 -7.42 -4.18
CA LEU A 32 -2.24 -7.99 -5.51
C LEU A 32 -0.82 -7.67 -5.98
N ARG A 33 -0.22 -8.57 -6.76
CA ARG A 33 1.01 -8.28 -7.48
C ARG A 33 0.72 -7.27 -8.58
N LEU A 34 1.72 -6.44 -8.90
CA LEU A 34 1.57 -5.44 -9.95
C LEU A 34 1.12 -6.03 -11.29
N ASN A 35 1.69 -7.18 -11.70
CA ASN A 35 1.30 -7.82 -12.95
C ASN A 35 -0.17 -8.29 -12.93
N GLU A 36 -0.66 -8.80 -11.80
CA GLU A 36 -2.06 -9.22 -11.65
C GLU A 36 -3.00 -8.03 -11.83
N VAL A 37 -2.62 -6.85 -11.32
CA VAL A 37 -3.39 -5.61 -11.52
C VAL A 37 -3.36 -5.17 -12.99
N LEU A 38 -2.20 -5.21 -13.64
CA LEU A 38 -2.07 -4.78 -15.03
C LEU A 38 -2.76 -5.72 -16.02
N GLU A 39 -2.83 -7.02 -15.71
CA GLU A 39 -3.60 -8.01 -16.50
C GLU A 39 -5.11 -7.74 -16.47
N MET A 40 -5.61 -7.02 -15.46
CA MET A 40 -7.01 -6.62 -15.36
C MET A 40 -7.33 -5.30 -16.07
N ALA A 41 -6.31 -4.58 -16.56
CA ALA A 41 -6.50 -3.29 -17.21
C ALA A 41 -7.09 -3.45 -18.62
N ASP A 42 -7.90 -2.48 -19.05
CA ASP A 42 -8.26 -2.36 -20.46
C ASP A 42 -7.07 -1.89 -21.31
N ASP A 43 -7.21 -2.00 -22.64
CA ASP A 43 -6.14 -1.67 -23.59
C ASP A 43 -5.67 -0.22 -23.46
N GLU A 44 -6.58 0.72 -23.18
CA GLU A 44 -6.27 2.13 -23.02
C GLU A 44 -5.41 2.37 -21.78
N SER A 45 -5.84 1.87 -20.62
CA SER A 45 -5.15 2.02 -19.34
C SER A 45 -3.79 1.34 -19.35
N LEU A 46 -3.68 0.17 -19.97
CA LEU A 46 -2.41 -0.53 -20.13
C LEU A 46 -1.43 0.27 -21.01
N ALA A 47 -1.93 0.88 -22.08
CA ALA A 47 -1.11 1.69 -22.96
C ALA A 47 -0.59 2.97 -22.27
N GLU A 48 -1.42 3.61 -21.43
CA GLU A 48 -1.00 4.72 -20.57
C GLU A 48 0.07 4.28 -19.56
N TRP A 49 -0.12 3.14 -18.89
CA TRP A 49 0.87 2.59 -17.96
C TRP A 49 2.23 2.37 -18.64
N GLN A 50 2.25 1.83 -19.86
CA GLN A 50 3.48 1.58 -20.62
C GLN A 50 4.21 2.86 -21.05
N ARG A 51 3.48 3.97 -21.23
CA ARG A 51 4.05 5.28 -21.58
C ARG A 51 4.37 6.15 -20.36
N LEU A 52 4.04 5.67 -19.16
CA LEU A 52 4.23 6.41 -17.92
C LEU A 52 5.69 6.80 -17.73
N SER A 53 5.94 8.11 -17.61
CA SER A 53 7.25 8.66 -17.24
C SER A 53 7.24 9.05 -15.76
N LEU A 54 8.12 8.46 -14.97
CA LEU A 54 8.23 8.73 -13.53
C LEU A 54 9.22 9.88 -13.25
N GLY A 55 9.05 10.98 -13.96
CA GLY A 55 9.79 12.23 -13.76
C GLY A 55 8.91 13.29 -13.11
N TYR A 56 9.53 14.31 -12.50
CA TYR A 56 8.81 15.55 -12.23
C TYR A 56 8.33 16.13 -13.56
N THR A 57 7.10 16.63 -13.58
CA THR A 57 6.60 17.40 -14.71
C THR A 57 7.41 18.68 -14.86
N GLU A 58 7.38 19.28 -16.06
CA GLU A 58 7.94 20.62 -16.25
C GLU A 58 7.25 21.61 -15.27
N SER A 59 8.05 22.49 -14.66
CA SER A 59 7.58 23.53 -13.72
C SER A 59 6.98 24.74 -14.43
#